data_AF-A0A0V0GKP5-F1
#
_entry.id   AF-A0A0V0GKP5-F1
#
_cell.length_a   1.000
_cell.length_b   1.000
_cell.length_c   1.000
_cell.angle_alpha   90.00
_cell.angle_beta   90.00
_cell.angle_gamma   90.00
#
_symmetry.space_group_name_H-M   'P 1'
#
loop_
_entity.id
_entity.type
_entity.pdbx_description
1 polymer ?
#
loop_
_entity_poly.entity_id
_entity_poly.type
_entity_poly.pdbx_seq_one_letter_code
_entity_poly.pdbx_strand_id
1 'polypeptide(L)'
;MTLKGSLVQKIGNAIMEVARNKGSTWWYTPHMAAASRAITERIPLVDILLEVRDARIPLSSACELIKHHSPSSRRIIILNKTDLANHIQLKEWLKYFEEQKCHVFGVNSHNKDNIKELLNFL
;
A
#
# COMPACT_ATOMS: atom_id res chain seq x y z
N MET A 1 -49.02 4.85 -23.34
CA MET A 1 -49.10 4.00 -22.14
C MET A 1 -47.82 3.19 -22.06
N THR A 2 -46.83 3.73 -21.36
CA THR A 2 -45.41 3.34 -21.48
C THR A 2 -45.16 1.98 -20.83
N LEU A 3 -44.58 1.06 -21.60
CA LEU A 3 -44.25 -0.30 -21.18
C LEU A 3 -43.35 -0.25 -19.93
N LYS A 4 -43.89 -0.66 -18.78
CA LYS A 4 -43.14 -0.92 -17.55
C LYS A 4 -42.03 -1.92 -17.90
N GLY A 5 -40.78 -1.45 -17.93
CA GLY A 5 -39.62 -2.30 -18.20
C GLY A 5 -39.64 -3.54 -17.32
N SER A 6 -39.48 -4.70 -17.96
CA SER A 6 -39.40 -6.02 -17.33
C SER A 6 -38.42 -6.00 -16.15
N LEU A 7 -38.70 -6.78 -15.09
CA LEU A 7 -37.81 -6.97 -13.95
C LEU A 7 -36.38 -7.33 -14.40
N VAL A 8 -36.26 -8.12 -15.46
CA VAL A 8 -34.99 -8.48 -16.10
C VAL A 8 -34.23 -7.26 -16.62
N GLN A 9 -34.95 -6.29 -17.18
CA GLN A 9 -34.36 -5.05 -17.71
C GLN A 9 -33.95 -4.09 -16.59
N LYS A 10 -34.70 -4.06 -15.49
CA LYS A 10 -34.32 -3.30 -14.29
C LYS A 10 -33.08 -3.88 -13.62
N ILE A 11 -33.00 -5.21 -13.51
CA ILE A 11 -31.83 -5.91 -12.99
C ILE A 11 -30.62 -5.68 -13.91
N GLY A 12 -30.80 -5.83 -15.22
CA GLY A 12 -29.74 -5.57 -16.20
C GLY A 12 -29.21 -4.15 -16.14
N ASN A 13 -30.10 -3.15 -16.04
CA ASN A 13 -29.69 -1.75 -15.91
C ASN A 13 -28.93 -1.47 -14.60
N ALA A 14 -29.37 -2.05 -13.48
CA ALA A 14 -28.68 -1.90 -12.20
C ALA A 14 -27.28 -2.54 -12.21
N ILE A 15 -27.14 -3.72 -12.85
CA ILE A 15 -25.83 -4.39 -13.01
C ILE A 15 -24.90 -3.53 -13.89
N MET A 16 -25.42 -2.98 -15.00
CA MET A 16 -24.66 -2.09 -15.89
C MET A 16 -24.25 -0.78 -15.22
N GLU A 17 -25.09 -0.25 -14.32
CA GLU A 17 -24.80 0.97 -13.57
C GLU A 17 -23.70 0.75 -12.53
N VAL A 18 -23.74 -0.37 -11.81
CA VAL A 18 -22.67 -0.79 -10.88
C VAL A 18 -21.36 -1.04 -11.62
N ALA A 19 -21.41 -1.65 -12.81
CA ALA A 19 -20.25 -1.87 -13.67
C ALA A 19 -19.67 -0.56 -14.23
N ARG A 20 -20.51 0.47 -14.50
CA ARG A 20 -20.06 1.80 -14.95
C ARG A 20 -19.47 2.66 -13.83
N ASN A 21 -20.00 2.57 -12.60
CA ASN A 21 -19.63 3.48 -11.51
C ASN A 21 -18.39 3.07 -10.71
N LYS A 22 -17.99 1.80 -10.73
CA LYS A 22 -16.63 1.43 -10.32
C LYS A 22 -15.75 1.50 -11.54
N GLY A 23 -15.04 2.61 -11.71
CA GLY A 23 -13.99 2.75 -12.71
C GLY A 23 -13.14 1.48 -12.69
N SER A 24 -13.32 0.64 -13.70
CA SER A 24 -12.68 -0.64 -13.83
C SER A 24 -11.23 -0.38 -14.18
N THR A 25 -10.41 -0.09 -13.19
CA THR A 25 -9.00 -0.39 -13.32
C THR A 25 -8.95 -1.91 -13.51
N TRP A 26 -8.64 -2.37 -14.72
CA TRP A 26 -8.53 -3.80 -15.12
C TRP A 26 -7.68 -4.64 -14.14
N TRP A 27 -6.95 -3.99 -13.25
CA TRP A 27 -6.04 -4.55 -12.27
C TRP A 27 -6.64 -4.84 -10.88
N TYR A 28 -7.81 -4.31 -10.51
CA TYR A 28 -8.36 -4.54 -9.15
C TYR A 28 -9.36 -5.70 -9.12
N THR A 29 -8.83 -6.91 -8.96
CA THR A 29 -9.57 -8.17 -8.98
C THR A 29 -10.30 -8.47 -7.66
N PRO A 30 -11.21 -9.47 -7.61
CA PRO A 30 -11.82 -9.92 -6.36
C PRO A 30 -10.80 -10.35 -5.29
N HIS A 31 -9.65 -10.92 -5.71
CA HIS A 31 -8.57 -11.26 -4.80
C HIS A 31 -7.92 -10.03 -4.19
N MET A 32 -7.71 -8.97 -4.96
CA MET A 32 -7.21 -7.71 -4.43
C MET A 32 -8.19 -7.09 -3.44
N ALA A 33 -9.49 -7.13 -3.74
CA ALA A 33 -10.53 -6.66 -2.81
C ALA A 33 -10.50 -7.44 -1.48
N ALA A 34 -10.38 -8.77 -1.55
CA ALA A 34 -10.26 -9.61 -0.35
C ALA A 34 -8.99 -9.29 0.46
N ALA A 35 -7.85 -9.13 -0.22
CA ALA A 35 -6.59 -8.78 0.43
C ALA A 35 -6.62 -7.38 1.06
N SER A 36 -7.14 -6.37 0.35
CA SER A 36 -7.29 -5.01 0.89
C SER A 36 -8.18 -4.98 2.13
N ARG A 37 -9.32 -5.69 2.09
CA ARG A 37 -10.20 -5.81 3.25
C ARG A 37 -9.49 -6.47 4.43
N ALA A 38 -8.81 -7.59 4.19
CA ALA A 38 -8.05 -8.31 5.20
C ALA A 38 -6.96 -7.45 5.86
N ILE A 39 -6.26 -6.61 5.07
CA ILE A 39 -5.26 -5.67 5.57
C ILE A 39 -5.92 -4.58 6.43
N THR A 40 -6.97 -3.92 5.91
CA THR A 40 -7.67 -2.85 6.63
C THR A 40 -8.25 -3.31 7.96
N GLU A 41 -8.78 -4.52 8.04
CA GLU A 41 -9.29 -5.12 9.28
C GLU A 41 -8.18 -5.41 10.32
N ARG A 42 -6.91 -5.58 9.88
CA ARG A 42 -5.77 -5.88 10.76
C ARG A 42 -5.00 -4.64 11.23
N ILE A 43 -5.00 -3.55 10.46
CA ILE A 43 -4.33 -2.29 10.84
C ILE A 43 -4.71 -1.78 12.24
N PRO A 44 -5.97 -1.78 12.68
CA PRO A 44 -6.30 -1.30 14.03
C PRO A 44 -5.84 -2.24 15.16
N LEU A 45 -5.44 -3.47 14.84
CA LEU A 45 -5.03 -4.49 15.81
C LEU A 45 -3.54 -4.45 16.14
N VAL A 46 -2.75 -3.65 15.42
CA VAL A 46 -1.29 -3.58 15.58
C VAL A 46 -0.86 -2.25 16.17
N ASP A 47 0.20 -2.28 16.99
CA ASP A 47 0.80 -1.09 17.57
C ASP A 47 1.64 -0.31 16.56
N ILE A 48 2.38 -1.05 15.71
CA ILE A 48 3.31 -0.50 14.71
C ILE A 48 3.05 -1.17 13.36
N LEU A 49 3.02 -0.36 12.30
CA LEU A 49 2.89 -0.80 10.92
C LEU A 49 4.22 -0.60 10.17
N LEU A 50 4.85 -1.70 9.78
CA LEU A 50 6.04 -1.72 8.93
C LEU A 50 5.63 -1.73 7.45
N GLU A 51 5.82 -0.62 6.75
CA GLU A 51 5.59 -0.52 5.31
C GLU A 51 6.88 -0.81 4.55
N VAL A 52 7.02 -2.02 4.03
CA VAL A 52 8.21 -2.42 3.26
C VAL A 52 8.10 -1.97 1.81
N ARG A 53 9.10 -1.23 1.32
CA ARG A 53 9.20 -0.69 -0.04
C ARG A 53 10.52 -1.09 -0.69
N ASP A 54 10.61 -0.92 -2.01
CA ASP A 54 11.86 -1.14 -2.76
C ASP A 54 12.71 0.14 -2.73
N ALA A 55 13.94 0.04 -2.19
CA ALA A 55 14.85 1.17 -2.01
C ALA A 55 15.25 1.86 -3.33
N ARG A 56 15.13 1.18 -4.48
CA ARG A 56 15.44 1.76 -5.79
C ARG A 56 14.35 2.71 -6.29
N ILE A 57 13.11 2.49 -5.88
CA ILE A 57 11.94 3.27 -6.27
C ILE A 57 10.99 3.50 -5.08
N PRO A 58 11.41 4.23 -4.03
CA PRO A 58 10.68 4.30 -2.76
C PRO A 58 9.29 4.95 -2.83
N LEU A 59 9.07 5.84 -3.79
CA LEU A 59 7.76 6.47 -4.01
C LEU A 59 6.85 5.58 -4.85
N SER A 60 7.36 5.03 -5.96
CA SER A 60 6.55 4.22 -6.89
C SER A 60 6.16 2.86 -6.32
N SER A 61 6.96 2.31 -5.39
CA SER A 61 6.66 1.05 -4.71
C SER A 61 5.74 1.20 -3.48
N ALA A 62 5.25 2.41 -3.21
CA ALA A 62 4.33 2.66 -2.11
C ALA A 62 2.96 2.01 -2.34
N CYS A 63 2.30 1.59 -1.25
CA CYS A 63 0.95 1.05 -1.31
C CYS A 63 -0.09 2.11 -0.94
N GLU A 64 -0.92 2.51 -1.91
CA GLU A 64 -1.97 3.53 -1.70
C GLU A 64 -2.97 3.14 -0.59
N LEU A 65 -3.27 1.84 -0.45
CA LEU A 65 -4.14 1.35 0.63
C LEU A 65 -3.64 1.80 2.00
N ILE A 66 -2.33 1.65 2.25
CA ILE A 66 -1.72 1.97 3.53
C ILE A 66 -1.75 3.47 3.77
N LYS A 67 -1.45 4.28 2.74
CA LYS A 67 -1.51 5.76 2.80
C LYS A 67 -2.84 6.29 3.32
N HIS A 68 -3.96 5.68 2.96
CA HIS A 68 -5.29 6.14 3.37
C HIS A 68 -5.78 5.63 4.73
N HIS A 69 -5.28 4.49 5.22
CA HIS A 69 -5.89 3.78 6.36
C HIS A 69 -5.07 3.81 7.66
N SER A 70 -3.82 4.28 7.64
CA SER A 70 -2.94 4.26 8.82
C SER A 70 -2.45 5.65 9.21
N PRO A 71 -2.64 6.08 10.48
CA PRO A 71 -2.10 7.34 10.98
C PRO A 71 -0.56 7.34 10.89
N SER A 72 0.01 8.45 10.44
CA SER A 72 1.45 8.57 10.16
C SER A 72 2.33 8.24 11.37
N SER A 73 1.84 8.45 12.59
CA SER A 73 2.59 8.25 13.84
C SER A 73 2.92 6.79 14.16
N ARG A 74 2.19 5.81 13.60
CA ARG A 74 2.41 4.37 13.85
C ARG A 74 3.11 3.67 12.68
N ARG A 75 3.51 4.42 11.66
CA ARG A 75 4.04 3.87 10.42
C ARG A 75 5.55 4.07 10.34
N ILE A 76 6.25 2.97 10.06
CA ILE A 76 7.68 2.98 9.76
C ILE A 76 7.89 2.45 8.35
N ILE A 77 8.56 3.24 7.51
CA ILE A 77 8.87 2.87 6.13
C ILE A 77 10.20 2.12 6.10
N ILE A 78 10.18 0.88 5.59
CA ILE A 78 11.37 0.05 5.46
C ILE A 78 11.78 0.00 4.00
N LEU A 79 12.91 0.61 3.64
CA LEU A 79 13.45 0.59 2.29
C LEU A 79 14.32 -0.65 2.11
N ASN A 80 13.75 -1.72 1.57
CA ASN A 80 14.45 -2.98 1.34
C ASN A 80 15.27 -2.97 0.03
N LYS A 81 16.26 -3.87 -0.06
CA LYS A 81 17.19 -4.02 -1.19
C LYS A 81 18.16 -2.85 -1.34
N THR A 82 18.68 -2.35 -0.22
CA THR A 82 19.66 -1.26 -0.20
C THR A 82 20.95 -1.60 -0.94
N ASP A 83 21.30 -2.89 -1.03
CA ASP A 83 22.43 -3.42 -1.81
C ASP A 83 22.27 -3.21 -3.32
N LEU A 84 21.03 -3.13 -3.81
CA LEU A 84 20.73 -2.88 -5.23
C LEU A 84 20.45 -1.40 -5.53
N ALA A 85 20.36 -0.56 -4.50
CA ALA A 85 20.09 0.86 -4.64
C ALA A 85 21.39 1.67 -4.77
N ASN A 86 21.33 2.79 -5.50
CA ASN A 86 22.44 3.72 -5.51
C ASN A 86 22.59 4.37 -4.13
N HIS A 87 23.79 4.30 -3.55
CA HIS A 87 24.06 4.78 -2.19
C HIS A 87 23.82 6.29 -1.99
N ILE A 88 24.04 7.12 -3.03
CA ILE A 88 23.78 8.57 -2.98
C ILE A 88 22.27 8.80 -2.94
N GLN A 89 21.54 8.18 -3.86
CA GLN A 89 20.08 8.29 -3.94
C GLN A 89 19.40 7.74 -2.68
N LEU A 90 19.90 6.64 -2.10
CA LEU A 90 19.38 6.09 -0.85
C LEU A 90 19.47 7.11 0.29
N LYS A 91 20.60 7.82 0.43
CA LYS A 91 20.76 8.88 1.43
C LYS A 91 19.79 10.03 1.20
N GLU A 92 19.61 10.45 -0.05
CA GLU A 92 18.62 11.47 -0.42
C GLU A 92 17.20 11.03 -0.07
N TRP A 93 16.83 9.77 -0.32
CA TRP A 93 15.53 9.23 0.03
C TRP A 93 15.30 9.15 1.54
N LEU A 94 16.29 8.69 2.31
CA LEU A 94 16.21 8.66 3.77
C LEU A 94 15.97 10.07 4.31
N LYS A 95 16.77 11.05 3.86
CA LYS A 95 16.62 12.45 4.23
C LYS A 95 15.25 13.01 3.83
N TYR A 96 14.78 12.71 2.62
CA TYR A 96 13.45 13.11 2.16
C TYR A 96 12.34 12.64 3.11
N PHE A 97 12.35 11.35 3.50
CA PHE A 97 11.32 10.83 4.41
C PHE A 97 11.45 11.39 5.84
N GLU A 98 12.67 11.62 6.34
CA GLU A 98 12.91 12.30 7.62
C GLU A 98 12.34 13.73 7.61
N GLU A 99 12.55 14.49 6.52
CA GLU A 99 11.98 15.83 6.34
C GLU A 99 10.44 15.82 6.28
N GLN A 100 9.85 14.73 5.76
CA GLN A 100 8.40 14.49 5.81
C GLN A 100 7.91 14.00 7.18
N LYS A 101 8.78 13.94 8.20
CA LYS A 101 8.49 13.43 9.55
C LYS A 101 8.02 11.97 9.56
N CYS A 102 8.49 11.17 8.60
CA CYS A 102 8.26 9.74 8.55
C CYS A 102 9.45 9.00 9.18
N HIS A 103 9.17 7.97 9.98
CA HIS A 103 10.21 7.03 10.39
C HIS A 103 10.60 6.17 9.19
N VAL A 104 11.88 6.12 8.86
CA VAL A 104 12.40 5.39 7.72
C VAL A 104 13.67 4.63 8.09
N PHE A 105 13.83 3.41 7.57
CA PHE A 105 15.05 2.62 7.75
C PHE A 105 15.41 1.89 6.47
N GLY A 106 16.68 1.94 6.06
CA GLY A 106 17.19 1.20 4.90
C GLY A 106 17.72 -0.17 5.31
N VAL A 107 17.30 -1.23 4.62
CA VAL A 107 17.71 -2.59 4.95
C VAL A 107 18.01 -3.43 3.70
N ASN A 108 18.97 -4.34 3.83
CA ASN A 108 19.11 -5.49 2.95
C ASN A 108 18.57 -6.73 3.68
N SER A 109 17.39 -7.20 3.28
CA SER A 109 16.75 -8.36 3.92
C SER A 109 17.52 -9.69 3.78
N HIS A 110 18.46 -9.77 2.85
CA HIS A 110 19.34 -10.94 2.71
C HIS A 110 20.55 -10.89 3.65
N ASN A 111 20.83 -9.74 4.26
CA ASN A 111 21.89 -9.57 5.25
C ASN A 111 21.32 -9.68 6.67
N LYS A 112 21.69 -10.73 7.39
CA LYS A 112 21.23 -10.99 8.77
C LYS A 112 21.63 -9.89 9.75
N ASP A 113 22.80 -9.28 9.59
CA ASP A 113 23.25 -8.23 10.52
C ASP A 113 22.45 -6.95 10.32
N ASN A 114 22.11 -6.65 9.07
CA ASN A 114 21.25 -5.50 8.74
C ASN A 114 19.81 -5.70 9.24
N ILE A 115 19.32 -6.95 9.29
CA ILE A 115 18.06 -7.28 9.97
C ILE A 115 18.16 -7.09 11.49
N LYS A 116 19.27 -7.46 12.13
CA LYS A 116 19.46 -7.20 13.58
C LYS A 116 19.48 -5.71 13.88
N GLU A 117 20.15 -4.91 13.04
CA GLU A 117 20.16 -3.45 13.15
C GLU A 117 18.74 -2.88 13.05
N LEU A 118 17.93 -3.38 12.11
CA LEU A 118 16.51 -3.02 12.02
C LEU A 118 15.76 -3.39 13.29
N LEU A 119 15.95 -4.60 13.83
CA LEU A 119 15.26 -5.03 15.06
C LEU A 119 15.66 -4.21 16.29
N ASN A 120 16.89 -3.70 16.35
CA ASN A 120 17.34 -2.79 17.41
C ASN A 120 16.82 -1.36 17.24
N PHE A 121 16.45 -0.98 16.02
CA PHE A 121 15.86 0.33 15.71
C PHE A 121 14.38 0.40 16.11
N LEU A 122 13.66 -0.72 16.04
CA LEU A 122 12.26 -0.83 16.43
C LEU A 122 12.08 -0.85 17.95
#